data_AF-A0A928XLD5-F1
#
_entry.id   AF-A0A928XLD5-F1
#
_cell.length_a   1.000
_cell.length_b   1.000
_cell.length_c   1.000
_cell.angle_alpha   90.00
_cell.angle_beta   90.00
_cell.angle_gamma   90.00
#
_symmetry.space_group_name_H-M   'P 1'
#
loop_
_entity.id
_entity.type
_entity.pdbx_description
1 polymer ?
#
loop_
_entity_poly.entity_id
_entity_poly.type
_entity_poly.pdbx_seq_one_letter_code
_entity_poly.pdbx_strand_id
1 'polypeptide(L)'
;MLSSTNLTQYEPTWESLKNYTVPQWYMDAKFGIFIHWGVYAVPAFGNEWYPRNMYIQGSPEYQHHLETYGPHAQFGYKDFIPQLTAEKFDADEWATLFKEGFS
;
A
#
# COMPACT_ATOMS: atom_id res chain seq x y z
N MET A 1 -20.92 -18.23 29.15
CA MET A 1 -21.60 -16.93 29.35
C MET A 1 -21.18 -16.03 28.21
N LEU A 2 -22.09 -15.72 27.28
CA LEU A 2 -21.80 -14.83 26.16
C LEU A 2 -21.78 -13.40 26.69
N SER A 3 -20.61 -12.76 26.67
CA SER A 3 -20.46 -11.35 27.05
C SER A 3 -21.18 -10.49 26.01
N SER A 4 -22.26 -9.82 26.42
CA SER A 4 -22.94 -8.79 25.63
C SER A 4 -21.98 -7.63 25.38
N THR A 5 -21.41 -7.54 24.19
CA THR A 5 -20.70 -6.35 23.74
C THR A 5 -21.73 -5.24 23.51
N ASN A 6 -21.88 -4.35 24.48
CA ASN A 6 -22.48 -3.03 24.25
C ASN A 6 -21.57 -2.29 23.26
N LEU A 7 -21.92 -2.34 21.98
CA LEU A 7 -21.30 -1.48 20.98
C LEU A 7 -21.81 -0.07 21.24
N THR A 8 -21.00 0.76 21.89
CA THR A 8 -21.24 2.20 21.94
C THR A 8 -21.30 2.69 20.49
N GLN A 9 -22.48 3.11 20.06
CA GLN A 9 -22.65 3.69 18.72
C GLN A 9 -21.96 5.06 18.70
N TYR A 10 -21.05 5.26 17.75
CA TYR A 10 -20.37 6.55 17.56
C TYR A 10 -21.21 7.47 16.69
N GLU A 11 -21.35 8.72 17.12
CA GLU A 11 -21.81 9.84 16.30
C GLU A 11 -20.62 10.49 15.55
N PRO A 12 -20.85 11.13 14.37
CA PRO A 12 -19.80 11.78 13.57
C PRO A 12 -19.40 13.16 14.16
N THR A 13 -19.18 13.22 15.47
CA THR A 13 -18.74 14.42 16.20
C THR A 13 -17.44 14.15 16.95
N TRP A 14 -16.63 15.18 17.17
CA TRP A 14 -15.37 15.03 17.90
C TRP A 14 -15.60 14.56 19.34
N GLU A 15 -16.67 15.02 19.98
CA GLU A 15 -17.06 14.64 21.33
C GLU A 15 -17.33 13.15 21.45
N SER A 16 -17.98 12.56 20.45
CA SER A 16 -18.23 11.13 20.36
C SER A 16 -16.93 10.35 20.11
N LEU A 17 -16.15 10.75 19.09
CA LEU A 17 -14.96 10.02 18.64
C LEU A 17 -13.81 10.02 19.65
N LYS A 18 -13.72 11.03 20.52
CA LYS A 18 -12.73 11.07 21.63
C LYS A 18 -12.89 9.93 22.63
N ASN A 19 -14.06 9.29 22.68
CA ASN A 19 -14.31 8.13 23.55
C ASN A 19 -13.74 6.82 22.98
N TYR A 20 -13.19 6.83 21.76
CA TYR A 20 -12.52 5.66 21.21
C TYR A 20 -11.31 5.27 22.06
N THR A 21 -11.22 3.99 22.38
CA THR A 21 -10.05 3.39 23.03
C THR A 21 -9.41 2.40 22.08
N VAL A 22 -8.08 2.46 21.99
CA VAL A 22 -7.32 1.52 21.16
C VAL A 22 -7.52 0.11 21.72
N PRO A 23 -7.94 -0.87 20.90
CA PRO A 23 -8.25 -2.20 21.40
C PRO A 23 -6.99 -2.90 21.92
N GLN A 24 -7.16 -3.73 22.95
CA GLN A 24 -6.04 -4.35 23.65
C GLN A 24 -5.15 -5.19 22.73
N TRP A 25 -5.72 -5.93 21.78
CA TRP A 25 -4.95 -6.73 20.83
C TRP A 25 -3.95 -5.90 20.00
N TYR A 26 -4.32 -4.66 19.62
CA TYR A 26 -3.45 -3.77 18.85
C TYR A 26 -2.32 -3.25 19.74
N MET A 27 -2.66 -2.90 20.98
CA MET A 27 -1.67 -2.52 21.98
C MET A 27 -0.70 -3.66 22.25
N ASP A 28 -1.16 -4.92 22.26
CA ASP A 28 -0.35 -6.11 22.54
C ASP A 28 0.50 -6.58 21.35
N ALA A 29 0.10 -6.27 20.11
CA ALA A 29 0.78 -6.74 18.90
C ALA A 29 2.23 -6.21 18.76
N LYS A 30 2.50 -4.96 19.19
CA LYS A 30 3.81 -4.25 19.21
C LYS A 30 4.57 -4.08 17.88
N PHE A 31 4.41 -4.99 16.93
CA PHE A 31 5.10 -5.01 15.65
C PHE A 31 4.12 -5.41 14.55
N GLY A 32 4.31 -4.87 13.36
CA GLY A 32 3.45 -5.13 12.21
C GLY A 32 4.20 -4.83 10.91
N ILE A 33 3.78 -5.50 9.84
CA ILE A 33 4.35 -5.33 8.51
C ILE A 33 3.34 -4.57 7.65
N PHE A 34 3.82 -3.54 6.96
CA PHE A 34 3.07 -2.82 5.95
C PHE A 34 3.81 -2.88 4.62
N ILE A 35 3.08 -3.05 3.53
CA ILE A 35 3.65 -3.35 2.22
C ILE A 35 3.21 -2.30 1.22
N HIS A 36 4.19 -1.62 0.62
CA HIS A 36 3.97 -0.75 -0.52
C HIS A 36 4.12 -1.57 -1.80
N TRP A 37 3.02 -2.12 -2.28
CA TRP A 37 2.96 -2.83 -3.55
C TRP A 37 1.74 -2.39 -4.36
N GLY A 38 1.97 -2.07 -5.62
CA GLY A 38 0.94 -1.54 -6.53
C GLY A 38 1.52 -1.29 -7.92
N VAL A 39 0.78 -0.59 -8.77
CA VAL A 39 1.16 -0.37 -10.18
C VAL A 39 2.51 0.33 -10.33
N TYR A 40 2.89 1.20 -9.39
CA TYR A 40 4.21 1.84 -9.34
C TYR A 40 5.37 0.85 -9.18
N ALA A 41 5.12 -0.39 -8.74
CA ALA A 41 6.14 -1.42 -8.65
C ALA A 41 6.46 -2.05 -10.02
N VAL A 42 5.58 -1.93 -11.02
CA VAL A 42 5.80 -2.45 -12.39
C VAL A 42 7.06 -1.86 -13.04
N PRO A 43 7.25 -0.53 -13.09
CA PRO A 43 8.47 0.04 -13.66
C PRO A 43 9.72 -0.22 -12.82
N ALA A 44 9.56 -0.65 -11.55
CA ALA A 44 10.65 -1.00 -10.64
C ALA A 44 11.79 0.04 -10.58
N PHE A 45 11.45 1.33 -10.66
CA PHE A 45 12.41 2.42 -10.74
C PHE A 45 11.99 3.58 -9.83
N GLY A 46 12.98 4.22 -9.17
CA GLY A 46 12.72 5.30 -8.22
C GLY A 46 12.09 4.78 -6.93
N ASN A 47 10.81 5.07 -6.71
CA ASN A 47 10.03 4.68 -5.55
C ASN A 47 8.51 4.72 -5.87
N GLU A 48 7.65 4.63 -4.85
CA GLU A 48 6.19 4.65 -5.02
C GLU A 48 5.63 5.96 -5.61
N TRP A 49 6.45 7.02 -5.66
CA TRP A 49 6.15 8.29 -6.31
C TRP A 49 6.54 8.32 -7.79
N TYR A 50 7.02 7.23 -8.36
CA TYR A 50 7.23 7.11 -9.80
C TYR A 50 6.06 7.66 -10.64
N PRO A 51 4.76 7.40 -10.33
CA PRO A 51 3.64 7.90 -11.10
C PRO A 51 3.57 9.43 -11.17
N ARG A 52 4.11 10.11 -10.16
CA ARG A 52 4.24 11.57 -10.13
C ARG A 52 5.55 12.01 -10.79
N ASN A 53 6.66 11.40 -10.40
CA ASN A 53 8.00 11.87 -10.77
C ASN A 53 8.33 11.62 -12.24
N MET A 54 7.74 10.60 -12.87
CA MET A 54 7.89 10.35 -14.30
C MET A 54 7.41 11.53 -15.16
N TYR A 55 6.51 12.38 -14.66
CA TYR A 55 6.05 13.57 -15.39
C TYR A 55 6.83 14.86 -15.06
N ILE A 56 7.80 14.81 -14.16
CA ILE A 56 8.61 15.97 -13.76
C ILE A 56 9.84 16.05 -14.65
N GLN A 57 9.83 16.96 -15.62
CA GLN A 57 10.97 17.14 -16.55
C GLN A 57 12.29 17.36 -15.81
N GLY A 58 13.31 16.61 -16.22
CA GLY A 58 14.64 16.64 -15.61
C GLY A 58 14.83 15.70 -14.42
N SER A 59 13.78 15.03 -13.93
CA SER A 59 13.94 13.97 -12.93
C SER A 59 14.57 12.72 -13.54
N PRO A 60 15.28 11.90 -12.75
CA PRO A 60 15.74 10.58 -13.20
C PRO A 60 14.59 9.69 -13.71
N GLU A 61 13.43 9.74 -13.07
CA GLU A 61 12.25 8.95 -13.45
C GLU A 61 11.68 9.39 -14.80
N TYR A 62 11.68 10.69 -15.09
CA TYR A 62 11.25 11.23 -16.37
C TYR A 62 12.15 10.74 -17.51
N GLN A 63 13.48 10.79 -17.31
CA GLN A 63 14.43 10.29 -18.32
C GLN A 63 14.32 8.78 -18.49
N HIS A 64 14.30 8.02 -17.39
CA HIS A 64 14.10 6.58 -17.43
C HIS A 64 12.81 6.20 -18.15
N HIS A 65 11.71 6.95 -17.94
CA HIS A 65 10.45 6.69 -18.62
C HIS A 65 10.56 6.86 -20.13
N LEU A 66 11.14 7.98 -20.57
CA LEU A 66 11.35 8.25 -21.99
C LEU A 66 12.25 7.20 -22.66
N GLU A 67 13.32 6.78 -21.98
CA GLU A 67 14.28 5.81 -22.52
C GLU A 67 13.73 4.37 -22.57
N THR A 68 12.89 4.00 -21.60
CA THR A 68 12.43 2.61 -21.43
C THR A 68 11.07 2.35 -22.08
N TYR A 69 10.13 3.30 -21.96
CA TYR A 69 8.73 3.14 -22.39
C TYR A 69 8.34 4.11 -23.51
N GLY A 70 9.09 5.20 -23.67
CA GLY A 70 8.88 6.20 -24.72
C GLY A 70 8.12 7.44 -24.24
N PRO A 71 7.65 8.27 -25.20
CA PRO A 71 7.00 9.53 -24.86
C PRO A 71 5.70 9.34 -24.06
N HIS A 72 5.54 10.16 -23.02
CA HIS A 72 4.36 10.17 -22.12
C HIS A 72 2.99 10.24 -22.83
N ALA A 73 2.94 10.83 -24.03
CA ALA A 73 1.71 10.92 -24.82
C ALA A 73 1.30 9.58 -25.46
N GLN A 74 2.25 8.65 -25.63
CA GLN A 74 2.02 7.31 -26.19
C GLN A 74 1.91 6.26 -25.08
N PHE A 75 2.76 6.39 -24.06
CA PHE A 75 2.78 5.52 -22.91
C PHE A 75 2.80 6.37 -21.64
N GLY A 76 1.72 6.34 -20.86
CA GLY A 76 1.60 7.04 -19.59
C GLY A 76 1.41 6.07 -18.43
N TYR A 77 1.29 6.60 -17.21
CA TYR A 77 1.18 5.76 -16.01
C TYR A 77 0.00 4.76 -16.08
N LYS A 78 -1.12 5.15 -16.70
CA LYS A 78 -2.29 4.28 -16.89
C LYS A 78 -1.96 2.98 -17.64
N ASP A 79 -0.92 2.99 -18.48
CA ASP A 79 -0.57 1.86 -19.35
C ASP A 79 0.21 0.77 -18.59
N PHE A 80 0.68 1.06 -17.37
CA PHE A 80 1.19 0.06 -16.43
C PHE A 80 0.08 -0.70 -15.69
N ILE A 81 -1.14 -0.16 -15.58
CA ILE A 81 -2.24 -0.81 -14.84
C ILE A 81 -2.48 -2.26 -15.30
N PRO A 82 -2.63 -2.56 -16.61
CA PRO A 82 -2.82 -3.94 -17.04
C PRO A 82 -1.57 -4.82 -16.90
N GLN A 83 -0.40 -4.23 -16.62
CA GLN A 83 0.88 -4.96 -16.49
C GLN A 83 1.16 -5.40 -15.05
N LEU A 84 0.40 -4.92 -14.07
CA LEU A 84 0.44 -5.46 -12.71
C LEU A 84 -0.34 -6.79 -12.69
N THR A 85 0.26 -7.85 -13.22
CA THR A 85 -0.38 -9.17 -13.36
C THR A 85 -0.30 -10.03 -12.10
N ALA A 86 0.69 -9.77 -11.24
CA ALA A 86 0.93 -10.51 -10.01
C ALA A 86 1.07 -12.04 -10.22
N GLU A 87 1.61 -12.48 -11.35
CA GLU A 87 1.65 -13.89 -11.77
C GLU A 87 2.32 -14.86 -10.77
N LYS A 88 3.25 -14.36 -9.95
CA LYS A 88 3.96 -15.15 -8.93
C LYS A 88 3.54 -14.81 -7.50
N PHE A 89 2.45 -14.08 -7.33
CA PHE A 89 1.96 -13.73 -6.01
C PHE A 89 1.29 -14.93 -5.34
N ASP A 90 1.76 -15.27 -4.15
CA ASP A 90 1.17 -16.26 -3.26
C ASP A 90 0.94 -15.61 -1.89
N ALA A 91 -0.33 -15.50 -1.49
CA ALA A 91 -0.71 -14.88 -0.23
C ALA A 91 -0.35 -15.75 0.99
N ASP A 92 -0.39 -17.08 0.84
CA ASP A 92 -0.08 -18.02 1.93
C ASP A 92 1.43 -18.06 2.17
N GLU A 93 2.24 -17.98 1.11
CA GLU A 93 3.69 -17.84 1.22
C GLU A 93 4.05 -16.55 1.99
N TRP A 94 3.44 -15.42 1.64
CA TRP A 94 3.66 -14.14 2.33
C TRP A 94 3.23 -14.21 3.79
N ALA A 95 2.04 -14.72 4.08
CA ALA A 95 1.55 -14.86 5.46
C ALA A 95 2.44 -15.77 6.30
N THR A 96 2.95 -16.86 5.71
CA THR A 96 3.90 -17.77 6.36
C THR A 96 5.20 -17.04 6.67
N LEU A 97 5.79 -16.36 5.69
CA LEU A 97 7.02 -15.59 5.87
C LEU A 97 6.87 -14.51 6.95
N PHE A 98 5.77 -13.77 6.96
CA PHE A 98 5.53 -12.74 7.97
C PHE A 98 5.45 -13.35 9.36
N LYS A 99 4.70 -14.45 9.50
CA LYS A 99 4.58 -15.16 10.77
C LYS A 99 5.92 -15.68 11.28
N GLU A 100 6.76 -16.24 10.42
CA GLU A 100 8.10 -16.70 10.75
C GLU A 100 9.04 -15.54 11.14
N GLY A 101 8.89 -14.38 10.51
CA GLY A 101 9.60 -13.16 10.90
C GLY A 101 9.21 -12.63 12.30
N PHE A 102 8.18 -13.20 12.94
CA PHE A 102 7.72 -12.84 14.28
C PHE A 102 7.99 -13.93 15.34
N SER A 103 8.55 -15.08 14.97
CA SER A 103 8.95 -16.17 15.90
C SER A 103 10.42 -16.09 16.29
#